data_AF-A0A6G9YBI3-F1
#
_entry.id   AF-A0A6G9YBI3-F1
#
_cell.length_a   1.000
_cell.length_b   1.000
_cell.length_c   1.000
_cell.angle_alpha   90.00
_cell.angle_beta   90.00
_cell.angle_gamma   90.00
#
_symmetry.space_group_name_H-M   'P 1'
#
loop_
_entity.id
_entity.type
_entity.pdbx_description
1 polymer ?
#
loop_
_entity_poly.entity_id
_entity_poly.type
_entity_poly.pdbx_seq_one_letter_code
_entity_poly.pdbx_strand_id
1 'polypeptide(L)'
;MKVITKTGDVQGAGTDANIKAKLHSAATESDWFALDNSGDDFERGDVEGYNIKFGFLGGDPVSIEIQSDDSGVGSAWYLERVWVVDLDDYENKRWTGVPGDHWFRAESTSDSVIDSLNQTIKLDPYKGALPKRQEWVGVIGGVGYTRERDV
;
A
#
# COMPACT_ATOMS: atom_id res chain seq x y z
N MET A 1 7.17 4.35 11.83
CA MET A 1 5.98 3.62 11.32
C MET A 1 6.38 2.74 10.15
N LYS A 2 5.62 1.68 9.90
CA LYS A 2 5.68 0.87 8.67
C LYS A 2 4.35 0.91 7.96
N VAL A 3 4.36 1.10 6.64
CA VAL A 3 3.19 0.95 5.78
C VAL A 3 3.38 -0.33 4.99
N ILE A 4 2.32 -1.14 4.88
CA ILE A 4 2.33 -2.37 4.10
C ILE A 4 1.18 -2.31 3.10
N THR A 5 1.46 -2.60 1.83
CA THR A 5 0.45 -2.67 0.77
C THR A 5 0.25 -4.10 0.33
N LYS A 6 -0.97 -4.41 -0.11
CA LYS A 6 -1.27 -5.60 -0.91
C LYS A 6 -1.80 -5.12 -2.24
N THR A 7 -1.07 -5.40 -3.31
CA THR A 7 -1.59 -5.24 -4.67
C THR A 7 -2.47 -6.44 -4.98
N GLY A 8 -3.65 -6.21 -5.58
CA GLY A 8 -4.61 -7.29 -5.84
C GLY A 8 -4.12 -8.27 -6.90
N ASP A 9 -4.64 -9.50 -6.85
CA ASP A 9 -4.36 -10.52 -7.87
C ASP A 9 -5.38 -10.48 -9.02
N VAL A 10 -5.46 -9.32 -9.69
CA VAL A 10 -6.29 -9.12 -10.89
C VAL A 10 -5.45 -8.69 -12.09
N GLN A 11 -5.95 -8.92 -13.30
CA GLN A 11 -5.21 -8.57 -14.51
C GLN A 11 -4.95 -7.06 -14.57
N GLY A 12 -3.68 -6.68 -14.77
CA GLY A 12 -3.26 -5.27 -14.83
C GLY A 12 -3.25 -4.57 -13.48
N ALA A 13 -3.22 -5.31 -12.36
CA ALA A 13 -3.24 -4.74 -11.02
C ALA A 13 -1.96 -3.96 -10.65
N GLY A 14 -0.82 -4.30 -11.26
CA GLY A 14 0.46 -3.68 -10.94
C GLY A 14 0.69 -2.37 -11.68
N THR A 15 1.63 -1.56 -11.16
CA THR A 15 1.93 -0.23 -11.70
C THR A 15 3.42 0.10 -11.60
N ASP A 16 3.91 0.89 -12.56
CA ASP A 16 5.21 1.56 -12.51
C ASP A 16 5.10 3.03 -12.06
N ALA A 17 3.90 3.49 -11.68
CA ALA A 17 3.66 4.87 -11.28
C ALA A 17 4.29 5.17 -9.91
N ASN A 18 4.63 6.44 -9.65
CA ASN A 18 5.13 6.83 -8.33
C ASN A 18 3.96 6.97 -7.36
N ILE A 19 4.02 6.21 -6.26
CA ILE A 19 3.03 6.26 -5.20
C ILE A 19 3.59 7.00 -3.99
N LYS A 20 2.82 7.95 -3.45
CA LYS A 20 3.12 8.61 -2.19
C LYS A 20 1.92 8.56 -1.26
N ALA A 21 2.18 8.71 0.02
CA ALA A 21 1.16 8.71 1.03
C ALA A 21 1.39 9.75 2.13
N LYS A 22 0.33 10.01 2.89
CA LYS A 22 0.30 10.86 4.07
C LYS A 22 -0.56 10.20 5.14
N LEU A 23 -0.12 10.18 6.39
CA LEU A 23 -0.91 9.70 7.51
C LEU A 23 -1.62 10.86 8.20
N HIS A 24 -2.84 10.59 8.65
CA HIS A 24 -3.66 11.51 9.43
C HIS A 24 -3.93 10.90 10.80
N SER A 25 -3.83 11.70 11.87
CA SER A 25 -4.37 11.40 13.20
C SER A 25 -5.47 12.39 13.57
N ALA A 26 -6.04 12.23 14.76
CA ALA A 26 -6.97 13.22 15.31
C ALA A 26 -6.31 14.58 15.61
N ALA A 27 -4.97 14.62 15.78
CA ALA A 27 -4.25 15.80 16.23
C ALA A 27 -3.51 16.52 15.09
N THR A 28 -2.90 15.76 14.17
CA THR A 28 -2.09 16.31 13.07
C THR A 28 -1.95 15.31 11.92
N GLU A 29 -1.28 15.73 10.86
CA GLU A 29 -0.93 14.92 9.70
C GLU A 29 0.59 14.84 9.55
N SER A 30 1.08 13.78 8.91
CA SER A 30 2.48 13.71 8.51
C SER A 30 2.74 14.58 7.29
N ASP A 31 4.02 14.82 6.98
CA ASP A 31 4.41 15.19 5.62
C ASP A 31 4.07 14.06 4.63
N TRP A 32 4.03 14.38 3.34
CA TRP A 32 3.97 13.38 2.29
C TRP A 32 5.27 12.59 2.24
N PHE A 33 5.17 11.27 2.09
CA PHE A 33 6.30 10.36 1.95
C PHE A 33 6.07 9.41 0.77
N ALA A 34 7.12 9.06 0.05
CA ALA A 34 7.04 8.07 -1.02
C ALA A 34 6.84 6.67 -0.42
N LEU A 35 6.02 5.86 -1.09
CA LEU A 35 6.00 4.41 -0.91
C LEU A 35 6.95 3.85 -1.96
N ASP A 36 8.18 3.60 -1.53
CA ASP A 36 9.26 3.15 -2.40
C ASP A 36 10.20 2.26 -1.59
N ASN A 37 10.53 1.09 -2.12
CA ASN A 37 11.57 0.22 -1.59
C ASN A 37 12.58 -0.15 -2.70
N SER A 38 13.66 -0.85 -2.34
CA SER A 38 14.76 -1.11 -3.29
C SER A 38 14.43 -2.11 -4.41
N GLY A 39 13.22 -2.67 -4.43
CA GLY A 39 12.75 -3.69 -5.36
C GLY A 39 11.81 -3.14 -6.43
N ASP A 40 11.24 -4.07 -7.17
CA ASP A 40 10.08 -3.84 -8.04
C ASP A 40 8.84 -3.98 -7.16
N ASP A 41 8.10 -2.89 -7.02
CA ASP A 41 7.02 -2.72 -6.05
C ASP A 41 5.68 -2.57 -6.75
N PHE A 42 4.61 -2.75 -6.00
CA PHE A 42 3.25 -2.65 -6.51
C PHE A 42 2.95 -3.67 -7.61
N GLU A 43 3.57 -4.85 -7.54
CA GLU A 43 3.38 -5.90 -8.53
C GLU A 43 2.10 -6.69 -8.27
N ARG A 44 1.49 -7.23 -9.34
CA ARG A 44 0.23 -7.97 -9.22
C ARG A 44 0.36 -9.09 -8.18
N GLY A 45 -0.48 -9.03 -7.15
CA GLY A 45 -0.52 -10.04 -6.10
C GLY A 45 0.62 -9.95 -5.08
N ASP A 46 1.52 -8.99 -5.17
CA ASP A 46 2.60 -8.83 -4.20
C ASP A 46 2.14 -8.09 -2.93
N VAL A 47 2.94 -8.29 -1.88
CA VAL A 47 2.84 -7.59 -0.60
C VAL A 47 4.18 -6.91 -0.38
N GLU A 48 4.14 -5.60 -0.17
CA GLU A 48 5.34 -4.77 0.01
C GLU A 48 5.26 -3.99 1.32
N GLY A 49 6.43 -3.72 1.92
CA GLY A 49 6.56 -3.03 3.19
C GLY A 49 7.51 -1.84 3.10
N TYR A 50 7.07 -0.69 3.61
CA TYR A 50 7.78 0.58 3.54
C TYR A 50 8.04 1.11 4.95
N ASN A 51 9.30 1.27 5.31
CA ASN A 51 9.68 1.87 6.60
C ASN A 51 9.67 3.40 6.46
N ILE A 52 8.66 4.04 7.05
CA ILE A 52 8.45 5.48 6.89
C ILE A 52 9.02 6.24 8.08
N LYS A 53 9.79 7.27 7.76
CA LYS A 53 10.28 8.26 8.72
C LYS A 53 9.54 9.57 8.48
N PHE A 54 8.85 10.06 9.50
CA PHE A 54 8.24 11.37 9.53
C PHE A 54 8.28 11.89 10.97
N GLY A 55 7.79 13.11 11.20
CA GLY A 55 7.70 13.71 12.53
C GLY A 55 6.74 12.97 13.47
N PHE A 56 6.42 13.55 14.61
CA PHE A 56 5.45 12.97 15.53
C PHE A 56 4.01 13.14 15.00
N LEU A 57 3.23 12.05 14.89
CA LEU A 57 1.84 12.09 14.40
C LEU A 57 0.82 12.60 15.43
N GLY A 58 1.19 12.79 16.70
CA GLY A 58 0.25 13.27 17.71
C GLY A 58 -0.76 12.24 18.23
N GLY A 59 -0.68 10.98 17.80
CA GLY A 59 -1.58 9.91 18.23
C GLY A 59 -1.70 8.77 17.21
N ASP A 60 -2.69 7.90 17.44
CA ASP A 60 -2.99 6.78 16.55
C ASP A 60 -3.45 7.29 15.15
N PRO A 61 -3.01 6.67 14.05
CA PRO A 61 -3.47 7.01 12.72
C PRO A 61 -4.95 6.63 12.55
N VAL A 62 -5.72 7.54 11.95
CA VAL A 62 -7.16 7.37 11.66
C VAL A 62 -7.45 7.23 10.18
N SER A 63 -6.56 7.70 9.32
CA SER A 63 -6.60 7.49 7.88
C SER A 63 -5.22 7.61 7.24
N ILE A 64 -5.10 7.07 6.03
CA ILE A 64 -3.98 7.28 5.13
C ILE A 64 -4.50 7.84 3.82
N GLU A 65 -3.91 8.92 3.34
CA GLU A 65 -4.15 9.46 2.01
C GLU A 65 -3.08 8.91 1.08
N ILE A 66 -3.47 8.34 -0.06
CA ILE A 66 -2.58 7.74 -1.04
C ILE A 66 -2.79 8.44 -2.38
N GLN A 67 -1.70 8.85 -3.02
CA GLN A 67 -1.69 9.48 -4.32
C GLN A 67 -0.77 8.74 -5.30
N SER A 68 -1.30 8.39 -6.47
CA SER A 68 -0.54 8.01 -7.67
C SER A 68 -0.30 9.24 -8.55
N ASP A 69 0.85 9.30 -9.21
CA ASP A 69 1.17 10.34 -10.19
C ASP A 69 0.75 9.99 -11.63
N ASP A 70 0.13 8.82 -11.83
CA ASP A 70 -0.32 8.30 -13.12
C ASP A 70 0.78 8.17 -14.18
N SER A 71 2.04 8.12 -13.78
CA SER A 71 3.16 8.03 -14.71
C SER A 71 3.38 6.60 -15.22
N GLY A 72 3.99 6.49 -16.41
CA GLY A 72 4.34 5.21 -17.02
C GLY A 72 3.22 4.58 -17.88
N VAL A 73 3.52 3.42 -18.45
CA VAL A 73 2.55 2.61 -19.20
C VAL A 73 1.94 1.61 -18.24
N GLY A 74 0.61 1.55 -18.13
CA GLY A 74 -0.02 0.72 -17.10
C GLY A 74 0.03 1.38 -15.71
N SER A 75 -0.09 2.71 -15.66
CA SER A 75 -0.08 3.51 -14.43
C SER A 75 -1.20 3.19 -13.43
N ALA A 76 -2.27 2.53 -13.90
CA ALA A 76 -3.37 2.11 -13.07
C ALA A 76 -2.94 1.05 -12.05
N TRP A 77 -3.23 1.30 -10.78
CA TRP A 77 -2.87 0.38 -9.71
C TRP A 77 -4.09 -0.15 -8.99
N TYR A 78 -4.15 -1.47 -8.75
CA TYR A 78 -5.18 -2.08 -7.92
C TYR A 78 -4.64 -2.32 -6.50
N LEU A 79 -4.97 -1.43 -5.59
CA LEU A 79 -4.68 -1.60 -4.17
C LEU A 79 -5.78 -2.44 -3.52
N GLU A 80 -5.47 -3.66 -3.08
CA GLU A 80 -6.41 -4.50 -2.34
C GLU A 80 -6.63 -3.97 -0.92
N ARG A 81 -5.54 -3.62 -0.23
CA ARG A 81 -5.55 -3.25 1.19
C ARG A 81 -4.24 -2.61 1.63
N VAL A 82 -4.32 -1.76 2.64
CA VAL A 82 -3.17 -1.18 3.33
C VAL A 82 -3.18 -1.52 4.82
N TRP A 83 -2.00 -1.68 5.41
CA TRP A 83 -1.78 -1.76 6.84
C TRP A 83 -0.76 -0.71 7.28
N VAL A 84 -0.95 -0.20 8.49
CA VAL A 84 0.00 0.69 9.16
C VAL A 84 0.38 0.05 10.48
N VAL A 85 1.68 0.01 10.78
CA VAL A 85 2.22 -0.60 12.00
C VAL A 85 3.08 0.42 12.72
N ASP A 86 2.83 0.58 14.00
CA ASP A 86 3.73 1.29 14.88
C ASP A 86 4.88 0.37 15.27
N LEU A 87 6.09 0.73 14.82
CA LEU A 87 7.31 -0.04 15.07
C LEU A 87 7.99 0.33 16.39
N ASP A 88 7.65 1.49 16.95
CA ASP A 88 8.27 2.01 18.17
C ASP A 88 7.42 1.69 19.42
N ASP A 89 6.20 1.20 19.20
CA ASP A 89 5.26 0.81 20.24
C ASP A 89 5.44 -0.64 20.69
N TYR A 90 5.59 -0.85 21.99
CA TYR A 90 5.73 -2.18 22.59
C TYR A 90 4.48 -3.06 22.43
N GLU A 91 3.31 -2.45 22.23
CA GLU A 91 2.06 -3.20 22.00
C GLU A 91 1.91 -3.66 20.54
N ASN A 92 2.86 -3.29 19.65
CA ASN A 92 2.82 -3.56 18.21
C ASN A 92 1.47 -3.16 17.61
N LYS A 93 0.98 -1.96 17.97
CA LYS A 93 -0.27 -1.44 17.40
C LYS A 93 -0.20 -1.40 15.88
N ARG A 94 -1.34 -1.75 15.29
CA ARG A 94 -1.50 -1.81 13.84
C ARG A 94 -2.92 -1.46 13.46
N TRP A 95 -3.06 -0.92 12.27
CA TRP A 95 -4.32 -0.52 11.67
C TRP A 95 -4.38 -1.03 10.23
N THR A 96 -5.58 -1.16 9.70
CA THR A 96 -5.78 -1.55 8.30
C THR A 96 -6.94 -0.78 7.69
N GLY A 97 -6.89 -0.61 6.38
CA GLY A 97 -7.93 0.06 5.61
C GLY A 97 -8.06 -0.55 4.22
N VAL A 98 -9.25 -0.46 3.65
CA VAL A 98 -9.56 -0.86 2.28
C VAL A 98 -9.99 0.40 1.53
N PRO A 99 -9.41 0.70 0.36
CA PRO A 99 -9.79 1.90 -0.39
C PRO A 99 -11.25 1.84 -0.83
N GLY A 100 -11.86 3.01 -1.03
CA GLY A 100 -13.25 3.08 -1.51
C GLY A 100 -13.37 2.59 -2.95
N ASP A 101 -12.38 2.93 -3.78
CA ASP A 101 -12.13 2.35 -5.10
C ASP A 101 -10.77 1.66 -5.09
N HIS A 102 -10.72 0.40 -5.49
CA HIS A 102 -9.47 -0.33 -5.54
C HIS A 102 -8.54 0.17 -6.66
N TRP A 103 -9.08 0.75 -7.73
CA TRP A 103 -8.27 1.26 -8.84
C TRP A 103 -7.85 2.70 -8.60
N PHE A 104 -6.55 2.95 -8.52
CA PHE A 104 -5.94 4.29 -8.57
C PHE A 104 -5.54 4.56 -10.02
N ARG A 105 -6.33 5.38 -10.72
CA ARG A 105 -6.14 5.68 -12.15
C ARG A 105 -6.87 6.95 -12.55
N ALA A 106 -6.38 7.62 -13.59
CA ALA A 106 -7.20 8.58 -14.30
C ALA A 106 -8.15 7.85 -15.24
N GLU A 107 -9.46 8.11 -15.13
CA GLU A 107 -10.43 7.74 -16.17
C GLU A 107 -11.11 8.99 -16.71
N SER A 108 -11.03 9.18 -18.02
CA SER A 108 -11.90 10.10 -18.74
C SER A 108 -12.99 9.29 -19.46
N THR A 109 -14.23 9.48 -19.05
CA THR A 109 -15.40 9.09 -19.87
C THR A 109 -15.89 10.29 -20.67
N SER A 110 -16.74 10.05 -21.67
CA SER A 110 -17.32 11.09 -22.52
C SER A 110 -18.04 12.20 -21.72
N ASP A 111 -18.55 11.87 -20.53
CA ASP A 111 -19.41 12.75 -19.73
C ASP A 111 -18.84 13.09 -18.33
N SER A 112 -17.74 12.46 -17.90
CA SER A 112 -17.08 12.77 -16.61
C SER A 112 -15.62 12.31 -16.56
N VAL A 113 -14.80 13.06 -15.81
CA VAL A 113 -13.48 12.60 -15.34
C VAL A 113 -13.69 11.98 -13.96
N ILE A 114 -13.42 10.68 -13.85
CA ILE A 114 -13.27 9.99 -12.57
C ILE A 114 -11.77 9.94 -12.33
N ASP A 115 -11.29 10.80 -11.43
CA ASP A 115 -9.90 10.79 -11.00
C ASP A 115 -9.83 10.11 -9.63
N SER A 116 -9.46 8.81 -9.63
CA SER A 116 -9.23 8.04 -8.41
C SER A 116 -7.75 7.98 -8.06
N LEU A 117 -6.90 8.84 -8.65
CA LEU A 117 -5.47 8.91 -8.37
C LEU A 117 -5.17 9.32 -6.93
N ASN A 118 -6.09 9.98 -6.23
CA ASN A 118 -5.96 10.30 -4.82
C ASN A 118 -7.16 9.78 -4.02
N GLN A 119 -6.90 8.98 -2.98
CA GLN A 119 -7.94 8.48 -2.08
C GLN A 119 -7.49 8.55 -0.63
N THR A 120 -8.41 9.01 0.24
CA THR A 120 -8.26 8.88 1.69
C THR A 120 -8.92 7.59 2.17
N ILE A 121 -8.11 6.70 2.73
CA ILE A 121 -8.50 5.39 3.24
C ILE A 121 -8.62 5.48 4.76
N LYS A 122 -9.79 5.16 5.31
CA LYS A 122 -9.98 5.07 6.76
C LYS A 122 -9.21 3.87 7.32
N LEU A 123 -8.62 4.07 8.49
CA LEU A 123 -7.85 3.05 9.19
C LEU A 123 -8.53 2.65 10.48
N ASP A 124 -8.77 1.35 10.65
CA ASP A 124 -9.33 0.76 11.86
C ASP A 124 -8.27 -0.07 12.59
N PRO A 125 -8.28 -0.11 13.93
CA PRO A 125 -7.38 -0.97 14.70
C PRO A 125 -7.47 -2.43 14.24
N TYR A 126 -6.32 -3.04 14.00
CA TYR A 126 -6.20 -4.38 13.44
C TYR A 126 -5.51 -5.34 14.42
N LYS A 127 -6.06 -6.55 14.59
CA LYS A 127 -5.51 -7.56 15.52
C LYS A 127 -5.17 -8.89 14.81
N GLY A 128 -5.35 -9.00 13.50
CA GLY A 128 -4.98 -10.20 12.73
C GLY A 128 -3.50 -10.24 12.32
N ALA A 129 -3.03 -11.34 11.74
CA ALA A 129 -1.65 -11.45 11.26
C ALA A 129 -1.37 -10.44 10.13
N LEU A 130 -0.16 -9.87 10.10
CA LEU A 130 0.26 -9.06 8.96
C LEU A 130 0.45 -9.96 7.72
N PRO A 131 0.18 -9.44 6.50
CA PRO A 131 0.41 -10.21 5.29
C PRO A 131 1.92 -10.47 5.11
N LYS A 132 2.22 -11.56 4.42
CA LYS A 132 3.59 -11.96 4.09
C LYS A 132 3.81 -11.85 2.58
N ARG A 133 5.04 -11.53 2.18
CA ARG A 133 5.45 -11.58 0.78
C ARG A 133 5.71 -13.02 0.38
N GLN A 134 5.23 -13.40 -0.80
CA GLN A 134 5.63 -14.65 -1.44
C GLN A 134 6.88 -14.40 -2.30
N GLU A 135 7.89 -15.22 -2.13
CA GLU A 135 9.12 -15.12 -2.90
C GLU A 135 9.45 -16.42 -3.59
N TRP A 136 9.88 -16.32 -4.84
CA TRP A 136 10.35 -17.46 -5.60
C TRP A 136 11.68 -17.99 -5.06
N VAL A 137 11.75 -19.29 -4.79
CA VAL A 137 12.92 -19.96 -4.22
C VAL A 137 13.67 -20.75 -5.28
N GLY A 138 12.96 -21.35 -6.24
CA GLY A 138 13.56 -22.18 -7.27
C GLY A 138 12.62 -23.24 -7.83
N VAL A 139 13.16 -24.08 -8.71
CA VAL A 139 12.49 -25.27 -9.24
C VAL A 139 13.17 -26.51 -8.69
N ILE A 140 12.38 -27.44 -8.14
CA ILE A 140 12.86 -28.77 -7.74
C ILE A 140 11.99 -29.81 -8.46
N GLY A 141 12.61 -30.67 -9.27
CA GLY A 141 11.89 -31.71 -10.00
C GLY A 141 10.84 -31.21 -11.00
N GLY A 142 10.98 -29.99 -11.52
CA GLY A 142 10.02 -29.37 -12.45
C GLY A 142 8.87 -28.61 -11.78
N VAL A 143 8.81 -28.59 -10.45
CA VAL A 143 7.83 -27.81 -9.67
C VAL A 143 8.49 -26.54 -9.14
N GLY A 144 7.83 -25.39 -9.34
CA GLY A 144 8.25 -24.12 -8.76
C GLY A 144 7.87 -24.03 -7.28
N TYR A 145 8.79 -23.52 -6.46
CA TYR A 145 8.58 -23.35 -5.02
C TYR A 145 8.70 -21.88 -4.65
N THR A 146 7.79 -21.44 -3.80
CA THR A 146 7.84 -20.13 -3.14
C THR A 146 7.99 -20.31 -1.63
N ARG A 147 8.47 -19.26 -0.95
CA ARG A 147 8.44 -19.15 0.51
C ARG A 147 7.71 -17.88 0.91
N GLU A 148 7.15 -17.88 2.12
CA GLU A 148 6.62 -16.69 2.73
C GLU A 148 7.68 -16.01 3.60
N ARG A 149 7.82 -14.70 3.47
CA ARG A 149 8.64 -13.86 4.36
C ARG A 149 7.81 -12.69 4.87
N ASP A 150 8.11 -12.28 6.10
CA ASP A 150 7.57 -11.03 6.62
C ASP A 150 8.11 -9.88 5.76
N VAL A 151 7.21 -8.99 5.36
CA VAL A 151 7.58 -7.73 4.73
C VAL A 151 8.17 -6.78 5.74
#